data_AF-C1MX38-F1
#
_entry.id   AF-C1MX38-F1
#
_cell.length_a   1.000
_cell.length_b   1.000
_cell.length_c   1.000
_cell.angle_alpha   90.00
_cell.angle_beta   90.00
_cell.angle_gamma   90.00
#
_symmetry.space_group_name_H-M   'P 1'
#
loop_
_entity.id
_entity.type
_entity.pdbx_description
1 polymer ?
#
loop_
_entity_poly.entity_id
_entity_poly.type
_entity_poly.pdbx_seq_one_letter_code
_entity_poly.pdbx_strand_id
1 'polypeptide(L)'
;MSPRKSFKYVYIPCDPACAMEELTMEIPEGREMECLLDTLKEHFRNASGTLGTSAEQKALFRKQLEEQSGKKIDDDMMDIASRMQMVQPVALLPGGKATNWEHVNLYVDDRGISKGLRRNDRACGLALECGAPTDIVGDAFLARILDDDDRFERHDFTLDEMSSSAPWVKRAYTLQIAKKQNSGDVQEQIRAMGGMKDAANVMNLQDNLPEPGPPPGSIDDTGSQLYKWSQEGEDVVVVVPVRETTTKADVKCVVKKDRIRLEVTDAPNEGERLIVDDANELCSDVTPDECSWSIVKDRDGSKRLELTLTKGKAMRWPCFTRMNSAPETKQ
;
A
#
# COMPACT_ATOMS: atom_id res chain seq x y z
N MET A 1 9.86 -27.31 10.22
CA MET A 1 10.94 -27.16 9.21
C MET A 1 12.14 -26.56 9.93
N SER A 2 13.35 -27.05 9.67
CA SER A 2 14.56 -26.43 10.23
C SER A 2 14.72 -25.00 9.67
N PRO A 3 15.16 -24.03 10.47
CA PRO A 3 15.40 -22.68 9.98
C PRO A 3 16.42 -22.72 8.84
N ARG A 4 16.13 -21.99 7.76
CA ARG A 4 17.03 -21.88 6.61
C ARG A 4 18.31 -21.19 7.06
N LYS A 5 19.47 -21.75 6.71
CA LYS A 5 20.78 -21.24 7.14
C LYS A 5 21.37 -20.21 6.18
N SER A 6 20.92 -20.20 4.93
CA SER A 6 21.35 -19.24 3.92
C SER A 6 20.28 -19.01 2.88
N PHE A 7 20.43 -17.92 2.13
CA PHE A 7 19.56 -17.56 1.01
C PHE A 7 20.37 -16.91 -0.13
N LYS A 8 19.82 -16.99 -1.34
CA LYS A 8 20.35 -16.36 -2.55
C LYS A 8 19.64 -15.06 -2.88
N TYR A 9 20.39 -14.09 -3.39
CA TYR A 9 19.88 -12.81 -3.87
C TYR A 9 20.73 -12.34 -5.05
N VAL A 10 20.20 -11.42 -5.87
CA VAL A 10 20.88 -10.97 -7.09
C VAL A 10 21.41 -9.56 -6.92
N TYR A 11 22.68 -9.36 -7.29
CA TYR A 11 23.32 -8.07 -7.42
C TYR A 11 23.19 -7.56 -8.86
N ILE A 12 22.73 -6.32 -9.00
CA ILE A 12 22.55 -5.61 -10.26
C ILE A 12 23.49 -4.39 -10.25
N PRO A 13 24.72 -4.52 -10.77
CA PRO A 13 25.64 -3.40 -10.83
C PRO A 13 25.09 -2.29 -11.73
N CYS A 14 25.38 -1.05 -11.36
CA CYS A 14 25.05 0.11 -12.19
C CYS A 14 25.90 0.17 -13.46
N ASP A 15 27.14 -0.33 -13.42
CA ASP A 15 27.99 -0.40 -14.60
C ASP A 15 27.49 -1.48 -15.57
N PRO A 16 27.09 -1.12 -16.81
CA PRO A 16 26.66 -2.10 -17.80
C PRO A 16 27.77 -3.05 -18.27
N ALA A 17 29.05 -2.71 -18.03
CA ALA A 17 30.17 -3.61 -18.32
C ALA A 17 30.29 -4.76 -17.30
N CYS A 18 29.73 -4.60 -16.11
CA CYS A 18 29.70 -5.64 -15.08
C CYS A 18 28.45 -6.52 -15.25
N ALA A 19 28.60 -7.85 -15.21
CA ALA A 19 27.47 -8.77 -15.26
C ALA A 19 26.65 -8.70 -13.96
N MET A 20 25.37 -9.12 -14.03
CA MET A 20 24.60 -9.37 -12.81
C MET A 20 25.11 -10.64 -12.13
N GLU A 21 25.13 -10.65 -10.81
CA GLU A 21 25.72 -11.74 -10.04
C GLU A 21 24.73 -12.31 -9.05
N GLU A 22 24.74 -13.63 -8.89
CA GLU A 22 24.02 -14.30 -7.82
C GLU A 22 24.92 -14.39 -6.59
N LEU A 23 24.46 -13.84 -5.48
CA LEU A 23 25.16 -13.82 -4.20
C LEU A 23 24.43 -14.73 -3.21
N THR A 24 25.18 -15.33 -2.28
CA THR A 24 24.63 -16.18 -1.22
C THR A 24 25.03 -15.59 0.13
N MET A 25 24.07 -15.51 1.05
CA MET A 25 24.29 -15.00 2.39
C MET A 25 23.84 -16.01 3.44
N GLU A 26 24.69 -16.24 4.42
CA GLU A 26 24.35 -16.99 5.62
C GLU A 26 23.48 -16.12 6.54
N ILE A 27 22.44 -16.73 7.10
CA ILE A 27 21.47 -16.10 8.00
C ILE A 27 21.96 -16.33 9.42
N PRO A 28 22.46 -15.30 10.14
CA PRO A 28 22.80 -15.44 11.54
C PRO A 28 21.52 -15.62 12.37
N GLU A 29 21.57 -16.50 13.36
CA GLU A 29 20.43 -16.81 14.23
C GLU A 29 19.89 -15.54 14.92
N GLY A 30 18.59 -15.28 14.78
CA GLY A 30 17.93 -14.09 15.32
C GLY A 30 18.21 -12.78 14.59
N ARG A 31 18.90 -12.82 13.44
CA ARG A 31 19.14 -11.65 12.56
C ARG A 31 18.58 -11.88 11.16
N GLU A 32 17.48 -12.61 11.03
CA GLU A 32 16.87 -12.88 9.72
C GLU A 32 16.52 -11.59 8.98
N MET A 33 16.00 -10.58 9.67
CA MET A 33 15.59 -9.32 9.05
C MET A 33 16.79 -8.42 8.69
N GLU A 34 17.72 -8.21 9.62
CA GLU A 34 18.77 -7.18 9.53
C GLU A 34 19.98 -7.60 8.67
N CYS A 35 20.27 -8.89 8.54
CA CYS A 35 21.50 -9.39 7.90
C CYS A 35 21.75 -8.84 6.48
N LEU A 36 20.72 -8.84 5.62
CA LEU A 36 20.84 -8.26 4.29
C LEU A 36 21.01 -6.75 4.38
N LEU A 37 20.18 -6.06 5.17
CA LEU A 37 20.18 -4.61 5.23
C LEU A 37 21.54 -4.07 5.69
N ASP A 38 22.17 -4.69 6.68
CA ASP A 38 23.48 -4.25 7.16
C ASP A 38 24.59 -4.47 6.13
N THR A 39 24.57 -5.61 5.44
CA THR A 39 25.49 -5.91 4.33
C THR A 39 25.35 -4.88 3.21
N LEU A 40 24.10 -4.55 2.82
CA LEU A 40 23.83 -3.58 1.77
C LEU A 40 24.19 -2.14 2.20
N LYS A 41 23.93 -1.77 3.47
CA LYS A 41 24.37 -0.47 4.02
C LYS A 41 25.88 -0.30 3.90
N GLU A 42 26.66 -1.35 4.19
CA GLU A 42 28.11 -1.31 4.06
C GLU A 42 28.54 -1.18 2.59
N HIS A 43 27.93 -1.94 1.68
CA HIS A 43 28.18 -1.82 0.24
C HIS A 43 27.92 -0.39 -0.27
N PHE A 44 26.75 0.17 0.03
CA PHE A 44 26.39 1.50 -0.44
C PHE A 44 27.21 2.61 0.21
N ARG A 45 27.68 2.43 1.44
CA ARG A 45 28.61 3.36 2.08
C ARG A 45 29.95 3.43 1.33
N ASN A 46 30.42 2.29 0.85
CA ASN A 46 31.68 2.19 0.10
C ASN A 46 31.50 2.62 -1.37
N ALA A 47 30.28 2.54 -1.91
CA ALA A 47 29.94 3.04 -3.24
C ALA A 47 30.06 4.58 -3.29
N SER A 48 31.18 5.05 -3.85
CA SER A 48 31.41 6.47 -4.13
C SER A 48 30.96 6.81 -5.55
N GLY A 49 30.17 7.87 -5.71
CA GLY A 49 29.73 8.30 -7.03
C GLY A 49 30.82 8.96 -7.86
N THR A 50 30.61 8.98 -9.19
CA THR A 50 31.51 9.60 -10.17
C THR A 50 31.47 11.14 -10.16
N LEU A 51 30.55 11.74 -9.42
CA LEU A 51 30.41 13.19 -9.29
C LEU A 51 31.18 13.67 -8.06
N GLY A 52 32.45 14.04 -8.29
CA GLY A 52 33.29 14.75 -7.34
C GLY A 52 33.97 13.87 -6.29
N THR A 53 35.00 14.42 -5.67
CA THR A 53 35.69 13.82 -4.53
C THR A 53 34.74 13.67 -3.34
N SER A 54 35.02 12.73 -2.41
CA SER A 54 34.23 12.54 -1.18
C SER A 54 33.98 13.85 -0.41
N ALA A 55 34.92 14.80 -0.49
CA ALA A 55 34.80 16.14 0.09
C ALA A 55 33.75 17.03 -0.60
N GLU A 56 33.62 16.97 -1.92
CA GLU A 56 32.62 17.73 -2.69
C GLU A 56 31.21 17.19 -2.46
N GLN A 57 31.06 15.86 -2.38
CA GLN A 57 29.80 15.21 -2.00
C GLN A 57 29.38 15.59 -0.57
N LYS A 58 30.34 15.62 0.37
CA LYS A 58 30.09 16.07 1.75
C LYS A 58 29.68 17.55 1.79
N ALA A 59 30.27 18.41 0.97
CA ALA A 59 29.92 19.82 0.88
C ALA A 59 28.52 20.07 0.28
N LEU A 60 28.16 19.35 -0.78
CA LEU A 60 26.82 19.40 -1.39
C LEU A 60 25.75 18.89 -0.43
N PHE A 61 26.02 17.78 0.26
CA PHE A 61 25.11 17.21 1.25
C PHE A 61 24.92 18.12 2.47
N ARG A 62 26.00 18.76 2.95
CA ARG A 62 25.93 19.80 3.99
C ARG A 62 25.02 20.94 3.54
N LYS A 63 25.22 21.45 2.32
CA LYS A 63 24.42 22.56 1.78
C LYS A 63 22.94 22.22 1.68
N GLN A 64 22.58 21.01 1.22
CA GLN A 64 21.18 20.55 1.16
C GLN A 64 20.54 20.43 2.55
N LEU A 65 21.27 19.91 3.55
CA LEU A 65 20.78 19.82 4.93
C LEU A 65 20.62 21.20 5.57
N GLU A 66 21.55 22.13 5.30
CA GLU A 66 21.46 23.52 5.77
C GLU A 66 20.27 24.25 5.13
N GLU A 67 20.01 24.02 3.84
CA GLU A 67 18.85 24.58 3.12
C GLU A 67 17.51 24.04 3.62
N GLN A 68 17.41 22.74 3.92
CA GLN A 68 16.19 22.15 4.47
C GLN A 68 15.94 22.46 5.95
N SER A 69 17.00 22.49 6.76
CA SER A 69 16.87 22.66 8.22
C SER A 69 16.96 24.12 8.68
N GLY A 70 17.45 25.02 7.83
CA GLY A 70 17.69 26.43 8.15
C GLY A 70 18.79 26.66 9.20
N LYS A 71 19.57 25.61 9.54
CA LYS A 71 20.64 25.64 10.54
C LYS A 71 21.95 25.19 9.93
N LYS A 72 23.07 25.79 10.34
CA LYS A 72 24.41 25.33 9.97
C LYS A 72 24.68 23.95 10.57
N ILE A 73 25.17 23.02 9.76
CA ILE A 73 25.45 21.63 10.16
C ILE A 73 26.97 21.49 10.37
N ASP A 74 27.41 21.16 11.58
CA ASP A 74 28.83 20.91 11.89
C ASP A 74 29.33 19.55 11.33
N ASP A 75 30.63 19.25 11.49
CA ASP A 75 31.21 18.01 10.94
C ASP A 75 30.73 16.76 11.68
N ASP A 76 30.46 16.85 12.99
CA ASP A 76 29.95 15.74 13.79
C ASP A 76 28.52 15.38 13.39
N MET A 77 27.67 16.38 13.16
CA MET A 77 26.30 16.21 12.68
C MET A 77 26.27 15.72 11.23
N MET A 78 27.26 16.09 10.40
CA MET A 78 27.45 15.50 9.07
C MET A 78 27.86 14.04 9.11
N ASP A 79 28.72 13.64 10.06
CA ASP A 79 29.10 12.24 10.24
C ASP A 79 27.92 11.41 10.77
N ILE A 80 27.10 11.97 11.68
CA ILE A 80 25.85 11.35 12.13
C ILE A 80 24.87 11.23 10.96
N ALA A 81 24.68 12.29 10.18
CA ALA A 81 23.83 12.25 9.00
C ALA A 81 24.34 11.26 7.96
N SER A 82 25.66 11.12 7.76
CA SER A 82 26.26 10.13 6.86
C SER A 82 26.04 8.70 7.34
N ARG A 83 25.99 8.48 8.67
CA ARG A 83 25.64 7.18 9.27
C ARG A 83 24.16 6.83 9.15
N MET A 84 23.29 7.82 8.98
CA MET A 84 21.84 7.63 8.74
C MET A 84 21.51 7.22 7.29
N GLN A 85 22.49 6.84 6.47
CA GLN A 85 22.22 6.27 5.15
C GLN A 85 21.35 5.01 5.29
N MET A 86 20.22 4.98 4.58
CA MET A 86 19.26 3.89 4.65
C MET A 86 19.25 3.08 3.35
N VAL A 87 19.03 1.77 3.51
CA VAL A 87 18.71 0.92 2.37
C VAL A 87 17.22 1.06 2.12
N GLN A 88 16.84 1.58 0.96
CA GLN A 88 15.45 1.75 0.59
C GLN A 88 14.94 0.50 -0.15
N PRO A 89 13.93 -0.22 0.38
CA PRO A 89 13.26 -1.27 -0.36
C PRO A 89 12.23 -0.68 -1.33
N VAL A 90 12.34 -1.04 -2.61
CA VAL A 90 11.33 -0.81 -3.64
C VAL A 90 10.62 -2.14 -3.89
N ALA A 91 9.36 -2.23 -3.47
CA ALA A 91 8.56 -3.44 -3.67
C ALA A 91 8.21 -3.62 -5.15
N LEU A 92 8.84 -4.62 -5.80
CA LEU A 92 8.51 -4.99 -7.18
C LEU A 92 7.33 -5.95 -7.21
N LEU A 93 7.36 -7.00 -6.37
CA LEU A 93 6.20 -7.84 -6.10
C LEU A 93 5.69 -7.50 -4.70
N PRO A 94 4.56 -6.80 -4.56
CA PRO A 94 3.99 -6.50 -3.26
C PRO A 94 3.44 -7.78 -2.63
N GLY A 95 3.77 -8.03 -1.36
CA GLY A 95 3.22 -9.18 -0.66
C GLY A 95 1.76 -9.02 -0.28
N GLY A 96 1.12 -10.16 -0.09
CA GLY A 96 -0.24 -10.28 0.40
C GLY A 96 -0.81 -11.66 0.11
N LYS A 97 -2.08 -11.89 0.44
CA LYS A 97 -2.75 -13.17 0.15
C LYS A 97 -2.66 -13.56 -1.33
N ALA A 98 -2.78 -12.57 -2.22
CA ALA A 98 -2.67 -12.77 -3.67
C ALA A 98 -1.28 -13.21 -4.13
N THR A 99 -0.23 -13.09 -3.31
CA THR A 99 1.13 -13.56 -3.56
C THR A 99 1.58 -14.71 -2.66
N ASN A 100 0.68 -15.25 -1.82
CA ASN A 100 1.04 -16.13 -0.71
C ASN A 100 2.08 -15.50 0.22
N TRP A 101 1.97 -14.18 0.44
CA TRP A 101 2.86 -13.39 1.30
C TRP A 101 4.32 -13.36 0.82
N GLU A 102 4.57 -13.75 -0.42
CA GLU A 102 5.87 -13.58 -1.07
C GLU A 102 6.03 -12.13 -1.53
N HIS A 103 7.16 -11.53 -1.19
CA HIS A 103 7.58 -10.21 -1.64
C HIS A 103 8.91 -10.33 -2.39
N VAL A 104 9.03 -9.58 -3.48
CA VAL A 104 10.30 -9.39 -4.20
C VAL A 104 10.64 -7.92 -4.12
N ASN A 105 11.69 -7.61 -3.36
CA ASN A 105 12.10 -6.25 -3.07
C ASN A 105 13.43 -5.94 -3.74
N LEU A 106 13.47 -4.79 -4.40
CA LEU A 106 14.69 -4.21 -4.94
C LEU A 106 15.22 -3.19 -3.93
N TYR A 107 16.37 -3.49 -3.34
CA TYR A 107 17.05 -2.65 -2.38
C TYR A 107 18.03 -1.72 -3.09
N VAL A 108 17.85 -0.41 -2.85
CA VAL A 108 18.65 0.66 -3.47
C VAL A 108 19.18 1.60 -2.40
N ASP A 109 20.19 2.39 -2.77
CA ASP A 109 20.71 3.45 -1.92
C ASP A 109 19.74 4.64 -1.88
N ASP A 110 19.22 4.99 -0.71
CA ASP A 110 18.35 6.17 -0.52
C ASP A 110 19.04 7.48 -0.93
N ARG A 111 20.38 7.47 -0.97
CA ARG A 111 21.21 8.60 -1.34
C ARG A 111 21.83 8.52 -2.72
N GLY A 112 21.48 7.54 -3.54
CA GLY A 112 22.11 7.36 -4.86
C GLY A 112 22.04 8.61 -5.74
N ILE A 113 20.92 9.34 -5.70
CA ILE A 113 20.76 10.62 -6.41
C ILE A 113 21.70 11.69 -5.84
N SER A 114 21.74 11.84 -4.51
CA SER A 114 22.57 12.85 -3.84
C SER A 114 24.08 12.61 -4.02
N LYS A 115 24.48 11.34 -4.13
CA LYS A 115 25.85 10.90 -4.46
C LYS A 115 26.19 11.08 -5.94
N GLY A 116 25.22 11.42 -6.78
CA GLY A 116 25.41 11.51 -8.22
C GLY A 116 25.81 10.17 -8.84
N LEU A 117 25.27 9.07 -8.33
CA LEU A 117 25.45 7.76 -8.95
C LEU A 117 24.78 7.76 -10.34
N ARG A 118 25.25 6.86 -11.22
CA ARG A 118 24.67 6.71 -12.56
C ARG A 118 23.31 6.01 -12.45
N ARG A 119 22.41 6.28 -13.40
CA ARG A 119 21.18 5.51 -13.59
C ARG A 119 21.50 4.04 -13.89
N ASN A 120 20.82 3.12 -13.22
CA ASN A 120 20.95 1.68 -13.47
C ASN A 120 19.85 1.23 -14.42
N ASP A 121 20.15 1.21 -15.71
CA ASP A 121 19.16 0.92 -16.76
C ASP A 121 18.57 -0.50 -16.64
N ARG A 122 19.35 -1.47 -16.16
CA ARG A 122 18.87 -2.85 -15.93
C ARG A 122 17.83 -2.90 -14.82
N ALA A 123 18.12 -2.27 -13.69
CA ALA A 123 17.19 -2.23 -12.56
C ALA A 123 15.93 -1.40 -12.90
N CYS A 124 16.10 -0.26 -13.60
CA CYS A 124 14.98 0.54 -14.11
C CYS A 124 14.09 -0.26 -15.07
N GLY A 125 14.70 -1.00 -16.00
CA GLY A 125 13.99 -1.87 -16.94
C GLY A 125 13.17 -2.93 -16.20
N LEU A 126 13.78 -3.63 -15.23
CA LEU A 126 13.07 -4.62 -14.42
C LEU A 126 11.90 -3.99 -13.65
N ALA A 127 12.09 -2.83 -13.04
CA ALA A 127 11.03 -2.14 -12.31
C ALA A 127 9.87 -1.71 -13.23
N LEU A 128 10.18 -1.27 -14.45
CA LEU A 128 9.19 -0.96 -15.48
C LEU A 128 8.39 -2.21 -15.88
N GLU A 129 9.06 -3.33 -16.15
CA GLU A 129 8.43 -4.61 -16.50
C GLU A 129 7.54 -5.15 -15.36
N CYS A 130 7.87 -4.85 -14.10
CA CYS A 130 7.03 -5.17 -12.93
C CYS A 130 5.88 -4.16 -12.70
N GLY A 131 5.68 -3.17 -13.57
CA GLY A 131 4.62 -2.16 -13.42
C GLY A 131 4.91 -1.09 -12.36
N ALA A 132 6.14 -1.04 -11.85
CA ALA A 132 6.63 -0.11 -10.82
C ALA A 132 7.75 0.82 -11.35
N PRO A 133 7.57 1.56 -12.47
CA PRO A 133 8.56 2.50 -12.99
C PRO A 133 9.06 3.43 -11.89
N THR A 134 10.35 3.30 -11.59
CA THR A 134 11.07 4.06 -10.58
C THR A 134 12.46 4.31 -11.14
N ASP A 135 12.96 5.54 -11.03
CA ASP A 135 14.33 5.85 -11.44
C ASP A 135 15.30 5.32 -10.37
N ILE A 136 15.93 4.19 -10.70
CA ILE A 136 16.90 3.53 -9.84
C ILE A 136 18.30 4.02 -10.22
N VAL A 137 19.00 4.54 -9.21
CA VAL A 137 20.30 5.17 -9.37
C VAL A 137 21.32 4.44 -8.49
N GLY A 138 22.45 4.08 -9.08
CA GLY A 138 23.48 3.27 -8.43
C GLY A 138 23.19 1.77 -8.48
N ASP A 139 23.96 1.04 -7.70
CA ASP A 139 23.82 -0.40 -7.57
C ASP A 139 22.48 -0.78 -6.94
N ALA A 140 21.94 -1.93 -7.32
CA ALA A 140 20.71 -2.44 -6.75
C ALA A 140 20.83 -3.92 -6.41
N PHE A 141 20.08 -4.36 -5.41
CA PHE A 141 20.06 -5.75 -4.97
C PHE A 141 18.64 -6.25 -4.92
N LEU A 142 18.38 -7.42 -5.50
CA LEU A 142 17.05 -8.02 -5.54
C LEU A 142 17.00 -9.23 -4.64
N ALA A 143 16.09 -9.25 -3.68
CA ALA A 143 15.90 -10.39 -2.79
C ALA A 143 14.42 -10.70 -2.58
N ARG A 144 14.17 -11.96 -2.23
CA ARG A 144 12.84 -12.47 -1.93
C ARG A 144 12.67 -12.72 -0.44
N ILE A 145 11.53 -12.32 0.08
CA ILE A 145 11.11 -12.61 1.44
C ILE A 145 9.69 -13.19 1.42
N LEU A 146 9.37 -13.99 2.41
CA LEU A 146 8.00 -14.33 2.79
C LEU A 146 7.75 -13.63 4.12
N ASP A 147 6.69 -12.80 4.15
CA ASP A 147 6.31 -12.05 5.34
C ASP A 147 4.79 -12.01 5.43
N ASP A 148 4.25 -12.82 6.35
CA ASP A 148 2.81 -12.98 6.61
C ASP A 148 2.38 -12.42 7.98
N ASP A 149 3.13 -11.45 8.51
CA ASP A 149 3.02 -10.85 9.86
C ASP A 149 3.38 -11.80 11.03
N ASP A 150 3.16 -13.11 10.89
CA ASP A 150 3.50 -14.12 11.89
C ASP A 150 4.87 -14.79 11.63
N ARG A 151 5.28 -14.85 10.36
CA ARG A 151 6.50 -15.52 9.89
C ARG A 151 7.25 -14.62 8.92
N PHE A 152 8.54 -14.44 9.19
CA PHE A 152 9.48 -13.80 8.30
C PHE A 152 10.54 -14.80 7.85
N GLU A 153 10.59 -15.10 6.55
CA GLU A 153 11.56 -16.02 5.97
C GLU A 153 12.23 -15.44 4.74
N ARG A 154 13.55 -15.62 4.61
CA ARG A 154 14.27 -15.29 3.38
C ARG A 154 14.24 -16.47 2.44
N HIS A 155 13.90 -16.19 1.18
CA HIS A 155 13.87 -17.19 0.13
C HIS A 155 14.93 -16.91 -0.93
N ASP A 156 15.36 -17.98 -1.58
CA ASP A 156 16.28 -17.88 -2.70
C ASP A 156 15.62 -17.10 -3.83
N PHE A 157 16.35 -16.12 -4.34
CA PHE A 157 16.10 -15.49 -5.62
C PHE A 157 17.34 -15.67 -6.48
N THR A 158 17.17 -16.33 -7.63
CA THR A 158 18.28 -16.73 -8.50
C THR A 158 18.36 -15.89 -9.77
N LEU A 159 19.52 -15.91 -10.43
CA LEU A 159 19.71 -15.15 -11.67
C LEU A 159 18.81 -15.67 -12.82
N ASP A 160 18.47 -16.96 -12.82
CA ASP A 160 17.55 -17.54 -13.81
C ASP A 160 16.14 -16.95 -13.76
N GLU A 161 15.77 -16.36 -12.62
CA GLU A 161 14.48 -15.70 -12.42
C GLU A 161 14.49 -14.23 -12.85
N MET A 162 15.65 -13.70 -13.27
CA MET A 162 15.82 -12.34 -13.82
C MET A 162 15.42 -12.28 -15.31
N SER A 163 14.17 -12.60 -15.61
CA SER A 163 13.61 -12.51 -16.95
C SER A 163 12.29 -11.75 -16.95
N SER A 164 12.09 -10.86 -17.93
CA SER A 164 10.79 -10.19 -18.16
C SER A 164 9.66 -11.19 -18.44
N SER A 165 10.00 -12.40 -18.89
CA SER A 165 9.04 -13.47 -19.12
C SER A 165 8.70 -14.30 -17.88
N ALA A 166 9.42 -14.10 -16.77
CA ALA A 166 9.25 -14.88 -15.55
C ALA A 166 7.82 -14.73 -14.98
N PRO A 167 7.20 -15.81 -14.44
CA PRO A 167 5.84 -15.74 -13.93
C PRO A 167 5.63 -14.68 -12.84
N TRP A 168 6.63 -14.47 -11.99
CA TRP A 168 6.58 -13.49 -10.90
C TRP A 168 6.53 -12.04 -11.43
N VAL A 169 7.23 -11.73 -12.54
CA VAL A 169 7.22 -10.39 -13.17
C VAL A 169 5.85 -10.05 -13.72
N LYS A 170 5.21 -10.99 -14.44
CA LYS A 170 3.84 -10.80 -14.95
C LYS A 170 2.84 -10.59 -13.80
N ARG A 171 2.96 -11.38 -12.74
CA ARG A 171 2.13 -11.25 -11.54
C ARG A 171 2.35 -9.90 -10.86
N ALA A 172 3.60 -9.46 -10.71
CA ALA A 172 3.97 -8.16 -10.18
C ALA A 172 3.33 -7.03 -10.99
N TYR A 173 3.48 -7.06 -12.32
CA TYR A 173 2.87 -6.09 -13.23
C TYR A 173 1.36 -5.99 -13.03
N THR A 174 0.63 -7.10 -13.04
CA THR A 174 -0.83 -7.10 -12.85
C THR A 174 -1.23 -6.49 -11.51
N LEU A 175 -0.56 -6.87 -10.42
CA LEU A 175 -0.87 -6.34 -9.08
C LEU A 175 -0.54 -4.85 -8.96
N GLN A 176 0.57 -4.41 -9.54
CA GLN A 176 1.01 -3.03 -9.45
C GLN A 176 0.17 -2.09 -10.34
N ILE A 177 -0.28 -2.56 -11.50
CA ILE A 177 -1.24 -1.82 -12.34
C ILE A 177 -2.60 -1.75 -11.65
N ALA A 178 -3.12 -2.84 -11.08
CA ALA A 178 -4.37 -2.81 -10.33
C ALA A 178 -4.29 -1.83 -9.14
N LYS A 179 -3.17 -1.82 -8.42
CA LYS A 179 -2.91 -0.85 -7.35
C LYS A 179 -2.88 0.59 -7.88
N LYS A 180 -2.27 0.84 -9.05
CA LYS A 180 -2.17 2.17 -9.67
C LYS A 180 -3.48 2.66 -10.28
N GLN A 181 -4.30 1.78 -10.86
CA GLN A 181 -5.63 2.14 -11.34
C GLN A 181 -6.50 2.54 -10.17
N ASN A 182 -6.51 1.74 -9.10
CA ASN A 182 -7.19 2.11 -7.86
C ASN A 182 -6.64 3.41 -7.25
N SER A 183 -5.33 3.68 -7.36
CA SER A 183 -4.72 4.93 -6.85
C SER A 183 -4.98 6.14 -7.76
N GLY A 184 -5.00 5.94 -9.08
CA GLY A 184 -5.23 6.95 -10.11
C GLY A 184 -6.67 7.41 -10.12
N ASP A 185 -7.62 6.49 -9.98
CA ASP A 185 -9.05 6.79 -9.82
C ASP A 185 -9.30 7.57 -8.52
N VAL A 186 -8.59 7.22 -7.43
CA VAL A 186 -8.63 7.97 -6.17
C VAL A 186 -7.99 9.36 -6.32
N GLN A 187 -6.90 9.50 -7.08
CA GLN A 187 -6.23 10.78 -7.30
C GLN A 187 -6.99 11.69 -8.28
N GLU A 188 -7.67 11.13 -9.30
CA GLU A 188 -8.63 11.84 -10.15
C GLU A 188 -9.89 12.23 -9.38
N GLN A 189 -10.41 11.39 -8.48
CA GLN A 189 -11.48 11.78 -7.55
C GLN A 189 -11.05 12.93 -6.63
N ILE A 190 -9.83 12.90 -6.09
CA ILE A 190 -9.29 13.99 -5.26
C ILE A 190 -9.10 15.27 -6.08
N ARG A 191 -8.66 15.16 -7.34
CA ARG A 191 -8.46 16.30 -8.24
C ARG A 191 -9.78 16.88 -8.76
N ALA A 192 -10.78 16.04 -9.02
CA ALA A 192 -12.16 16.44 -9.34
C ALA A 192 -12.84 17.13 -8.14
N MET A 193 -12.56 16.69 -6.90
CA MET A 193 -13.00 17.40 -5.69
C MET A 193 -12.21 18.70 -5.41
N GLY A 194 -10.96 18.79 -5.85
CA GLY A 194 -10.13 20.00 -5.75
C GLY A 194 -10.44 21.08 -6.79
N GLY A 195 -11.04 20.71 -7.93
CA GLY A 195 -11.43 21.63 -9.01
C GLY A 195 -12.77 22.36 -8.80
N MET A 196 -13.48 22.09 -7.71
CA MET A 196 -14.83 22.59 -7.46
C MET A 196 -14.89 23.97 -6.77
N LYS A 197 -13.77 24.72 -6.72
CA LYS A 197 -13.75 26.10 -6.18
C LYS A 197 -13.92 27.21 -7.20
N ASP A 198 -13.88 26.93 -8.50
CA ASP A 198 -14.12 27.94 -9.54
C ASP A 198 -14.94 27.39 -10.71
N ALA A 199 -16.27 27.28 -10.52
CA ALA A 199 -17.22 27.17 -11.63
C ALA A 199 -18.61 27.67 -11.21
N ALA A 200 -18.69 28.95 -10.82
CA ALA A 200 -19.89 29.73 -11.07
C ALA A 200 -19.69 30.47 -12.41
N ASN A 201 -20.62 30.26 -13.35
CA ASN A 201 -20.57 30.59 -14.80
C ASN A 201 -19.67 29.63 -15.58
N VAL A 202 -20.12 28.88 -16.59
CA VAL A 202 -20.97 29.29 -17.72
C VAL A 202 -21.87 28.13 -18.18
N MET A 203 -23.11 28.47 -18.53
CA MET A 203 -24.14 27.60 -19.09
C MET A 203 -23.85 27.10 -20.52
N ASN A 204 -24.49 25.97 -20.84
CA ASN A 204 -25.01 25.53 -22.13
C ASN A 204 -24.02 25.19 -23.25
N LEU A 205 -23.95 23.89 -23.57
CA LEU A 205 -24.18 23.24 -24.88
C LEU A 205 -23.69 21.79 -24.71
N GLN A 206 -24.25 20.70 -25.21
CA GLN A 206 -25.54 20.33 -25.78
C GLN A 206 -25.43 18.81 -25.99
N ASP A 207 -26.54 18.09 -25.87
CA ASP A 207 -26.72 16.67 -26.18
C ASP A 207 -25.95 16.20 -27.43
N ASN A 208 -25.09 15.18 -27.27
CA ASN A 208 -24.93 14.00 -28.16
C ASN A 208 -23.54 13.33 -28.02
N LEU A 209 -23.35 12.48 -27.01
CA LEU A 209 -22.32 11.43 -27.03
C LEU A 209 -22.95 10.11 -26.58
N PRO A 210 -22.64 8.97 -27.22
CA PRO A 210 -23.10 7.66 -26.74
C PRO A 210 -22.54 7.41 -25.33
N GLU A 211 -23.38 6.97 -24.40
CA GLU A 211 -22.92 6.54 -23.09
C GLU A 211 -21.83 5.46 -23.27
N PRO A 212 -20.62 5.66 -22.69
CA PRO A 212 -19.58 4.64 -22.74
C PRO A 212 -20.10 3.38 -22.06
N GLY A 213 -20.16 2.28 -22.79
CA GLY A 213 -20.43 0.98 -22.20
C GLY A 213 -19.40 0.66 -21.10
N PRO A 214 -19.76 -0.17 -20.09
CA PRO A 214 -18.92 -0.36 -18.91
C PRO A 214 -17.54 -0.93 -19.27
N PRO A 215 -16.46 -0.49 -18.59
CA PRO A 215 -15.12 -1.01 -18.79
C PRO A 215 -15.01 -2.48 -18.34
N PRO A 216 -14.28 -3.34 -19.06
CA PRO A 216 -14.12 -4.74 -18.72
C PRO A 216 -13.12 -4.89 -17.56
N GLY A 217 -13.59 -5.38 -16.41
CA GLY A 217 -12.74 -5.67 -15.26
C GLY A 217 -13.39 -5.46 -13.88
N SER A 218 -14.64 -5.00 -13.80
CA SER A 218 -15.43 -5.12 -12.58
C SER A 218 -15.61 -6.61 -12.23
N ILE A 219 -15.09 -7.02 -11.07
CA ILE A 219 -15.59 -8.23 -10.41
C ILE A 219 -16.94 -7.82 -9.83
N ASP A 220 -18.00 -8.23 -10.53
CA ASP A 220 -19.42 -8.17 -10.20
C ASP A 220 -19.90 -6.89 -9.49
N ASP A 221 -20.17 -5.85 -10.29
CA ASP A 221 -21.15 -4.80 -9.91
C ASP A 221 -22.59 -5.33 -10.13
N THR A 222 -22.89 -6.46 -9.50
CA THR A 222 -24.27 -6.96 -9.33
C THR A 222 -24.72 -6.93 -7.86
N GLY A 223 -23.92 -6.32 -6.98
CA GLY A 223 -24.30 -6.07 -5.59
C GLY A 223 -24.40 -4.58 -5.33
N SER A 224 -25.60 -4.03 -5.37
CA SER A 224 -25.95 -2.73 -4.77
C SER A 224 -25.15 -2.57 -3.47
N GLN A 225 -24.23 -1.60 -3.36
CA GLN A 225 -23.46 -1.40 -2.13
C GLN A 225 -24.41 -0.95 -1.02
N LEU A 226 -24.81 -1.89 -0.17
CA LEU A 226 -25.93 -1.72 0.76
C LEU A 226 -25.61 -0.81 1.95
N TYR A 227 -24.35 -0.44 2.16
CA TYR A 227 -23.93 0.39 3.28
C TYR A 227 -22.76 1.29 2.94
N LYS A 228 -22.63 2.34 3.73
CA LYS A 228 -21.53 3.30 3.76
C LYS A 228 -20.86 3.22 5.13
N TRP A 229 -19.59 3.53 5.23
CA TRP A 229 -18.92 3.58 6.54
C TRP A 229 -17.94 4.74 6.62
N SER A 230 -17.70 5.22 7.83
CA SER A 230 -16.77 6.29 8.17
C SER A 230 -16.10 5.97 9.50
N GLN A 231 -15.05 6.70 9.88
CA GLN A 231 -14.47 6.58 11.21
C GLN A 231 -14.06 7.94 11.73
N GLU A 232 -14.17 8.13 13.04
CA GLU A 232 -13.70 9.33 13.73
C GLU A 232 -13.16 8.93 15.10
N GLY A 233 -11.90 9.29 15.38
CA GLY A 233 -11.24 8.90 16.63
C GLY A 233 -11.29 7.39 16.88
N GLU A 234 -11.96 7.01 17.97
CA GLU A 234 -12.08 5.64 18.46
C GLU A 234 -13.30 4.90 17.90
N ASP A 235 -14.14 5.56 17.10
CA ASP A 235 -15.38 4.98 16.59
C ASP A 235 -15.35 4.74 15.08
N VAL A 236 -16.05 3.69 14.64
CA VAL A 236 -16.36 3.39 13.25
C VAL A 236 -17.88 3.42 13.10
N VAL A 237 -18.37 4.24 12.17
CA VAL A 237 -19.82 4.43 11.94
C VAL A 237 -20.20 3.81 10.60
N VAL A 238 -21.21 2.96 10.59
CA VAL A 238 -21.75 2.28 9.42
C VAL A 238 -23.18 2.75 9.21
N VAL A 239 -23.45 3.27 8.02
CA VAL A 239 -24.73 3.85 7.63
C VAL A 239 -25.36 2.99 6.53
N VAL A 240 -26.54 2.45 6.81
CA VAL A 240 -27.31 1.60 5.90
C VAL A 240 -28.61 2.32 5.57
N PRO A 241 -28.88 2.71 4.31
CA PRO A 241 -30.20 3.21 3.94
C PRO A 241 -31.25 2.11 4.14
N VAL A 242 -32.36 2.43 4.80
CA VAL A 242 -33.45 1.47 5.05
C VAL A 242 -34.78 2.06 4.62
N ARG A 243 -35.79 1.22 4.36
CA ARG A 243 -37.13 1.68 3.99
C ARG A 243 -37.76 2.49 5.12
N GLU A 244 -38.64 3.42 4.79
CA GLU A 244 -39.42 4.19 5.78
C GLU A 244 -40.28 3.30 6.69
N THR A 245 -40.65 2.11 6.22
CA THR A 245 -41.41 1.09 6.96
C THR A 245 -40.56 0.31 7.97
N THR A 246 -39.23 0.32 7.83
CA THR A 246 -38.32 -0.47 8.66
C THR A 246 -38.47 -0.11 10.15
N THR A 247 -38.64 -1.15 10.97
CA THR A 247 -38.73 -1.06 12.42
C THR A 247 -37.60 -1.84 13.09
N LYS A 248 -37.50 -1.74 14.42
CA LYS A 248 -36.50 -2.48 15.21
C LYS A 248 -36.62 -4.01 15.04
N ALA A 249 -37.83 -4.53 14.81
CA ALA A 249 -38.07 -5.97 14.65
C ALA A 249 -37.46 -6.53 13.35
N ASP A 250 -37.24 -5.67 12.36
CA ASP A 250 -36.74 -6.06 11.05
C ASP A 250 -35.21 -6.11 11.00
N VAL A 251 -34.53 -5.64 12.05
CA VAL A 251 -33.07 -5.53 12.13
C VAL A 251 -32.52 -6.60 13.07
N LYS A 252 -31.59 -7.40 12.56
CA LYS A 252 -30.80 -8.33 13.36
C LYS A 252 -29.33 -7.94 13.26
N CYS A 253 -28.81 -7.34 14.32
CA CYS A 253 -27.42 -6.93 14.44
C CYS A 253 -26.75 -7.74 15.57
N VAL A 254 -25.70 -8.48 15.22
CA VAL A 254 -24.87 -9.23 16.17
C VAL A 254 -23.43 -8.76 16.00
N VAL A 255 -22.90 -8.11 17.04
CA VAL A 255 -21.52 -7.63 17.08
C VAL A 255 -20.70 -8.60 17.93
N LYS A 256 -19.61 -9.11 17.36
CA LYS A 256 -18.56 -9.87 18.05
C LYS A 256 -17.27 -9.07 18.02
N LYS A 257 -16.26 -9.56 18.73
CA LYS A 257 -14.95 -8.90 18.86
C LYS A 257 -14.30 -8.61 17.50
N ASP A 258 -14.35 -9.54 16.56
CA ASP A 258 -13.66 -9.49 15.27
C ASP A 258 -14.60 -9.52 14.05
N ARG A 259 -15.92 -9.62 14.28
CA ARG A 259 -16.92 -9.93 13.25
C ARG A 259 -18.25 -9.25 13.57
N ILE A 260 -19.00 -8.90 12.54
CA ILE A 260 -20.39 -8.45 12.70
C ILE A 260 -21.30 -9.18 11.72
N ARG A 261 -22.56 -9.37 12.14
CA ARG A 261 -23.64 -9.78 11.26
C ARG A 261 -24.73 -8.73 11.32
N LEU A 262 -25.00 -8.08 10.19
CA LEU A 262 -26.05 -7.07 10.07
C LEU A 262 -27.04 -7.49 9.00
N GLU A 263 -28.25 -7.83 9.42
CA GLU A 263 -29.34 -8.23 8.55
C GLU A 263 -30.53 -7.28 8.71
N VAL A 264 -31.12 -6.88 7.58
CA VAL A 264 -32.35 -6.08 7.50
C VAL A 264 -33.38 -6.85 6.68
N THR A 265 -34.43 -7.34 7.34
CA THR A 265 -35.40 -8.26 6.75
C THR A 265 -36.33 -7.57 5.75
N ASP A 266 -36.62 -6.29 5.97
CA ASP A 266 -37.41 -5.40 5.09
C ASP A 266 -36.55 -4.73 4.00
N ALA A 267 -35.45 -5.37 3.58
CA ALA A 267 -34.60 -4.85 2.50
C ALA A 267 -35.36 -4.75 1.16
N PRO A 268 -34.94 -3.85 0.24
CA PRO A 268 -35.55 -3.65 -1.07
C PRO A 268 -35.73 -4.95 -1.88
N ASN A 269 -34.72 -5.81 -1.84
CA ASN A 269 -34.65 -7.08 -2.55
C ASN A 269 -34.34 -8.24 -1.58
N GLU A 270 -34.86 -9.46 -1.80
CA GLU A 270 -34.60 -10.61 -0.92
C GLU A 270 -33.10 -10.97 -0.82
N GLY A 271 -32.32 -10.69 -1.87
CA GLY A 271 -30.86 -10.86 -1.89
C GLY A 271 -30.05 -9.80 -1.15
N GLU A 272 -30.70 -8.73 -0.66
CA GLU A 272 -30.06 -7.59 0.02
C GLU A 272 -30.36 -7.58 1.52
N ARG A 273 -30.95 -8.66 2.06
CA ARG A 273 -31.25 -8.77 3.48
C ARG A 273 -29.99 -8.82 4.35
N LEU A 274 -28.90 -9.37 3.82
CA LEU A 274 -27.62 -9.44 4.53
C LEU A 274 -26.75 -8.26 4.09
N ILE A 275 -26.64 -7.27 4.98
CA ILE A 275 -25.89 -6.03 4.73
C ILE A 275 -24.41 -6.24 5.01
N VAL A 276 -24.09 -6.89 6.14
CA VAL A 276 -22.73 -7.27 6.52
C VAL A 276 -22.73 -8.72 7.01
N ASP A 277 -21.88 -9.53 6.39
CA ASP A 277 -21.72 -10.95 6.68
C ASP A 277 -20.62 -11.21 7.72
N ASP A 278 -20.91 -12.06 8.72
CA ASP A 278 -19.95 -12.51 9.74
C ASP A 278 -18.90 -13.51 9.22
N ALA A 279 -19.01 -13.88 7.94
CA ALA A 279 -17.93 -14.51 7.18
C ALA A 279 -16.72 -13.57 6.98
N ASN A 280 -16.92 -12.25 6.97
CA ASN A 280 -15.86 -11.27 6.80
C ASN A 280 -15.36 -10.74 8.16
N GLU A 281 -14.06 -10.87 8.40
CA GLU A 281 -13.42 -10.28 9.57
C GLU A 281 -13.36 -8.75 9.45
N LEU A 282 -13.60 -8.06 10.57
CA LEU A 282 -13.37 -6.62 10.70
C LEU A 282 -11.89 -6.30 10.53
N CYS A 283 -11.58 -5.06 10.17
CA CYS A 283 -10.20 -4.61 10.05
C CYS A 283 -9.40 -4.78 11.35
N SER A 284 -10.04 -4.58 12.50
CA SER A 284 -9.45 -4.78 13.82
C SER A 284 -10.54 -5.14 14.84
N ASP A 285 -10.11 -5.50 16.05
CA ASP A 285 -11.00 -5.81 17.16
C ASP A 285 -11.87 -4.60 17.54
N VAL A 286 -13.11 -4.84 17.92
CA VAL A 286 -14.04 -3.87 18.53
C VAL A 286 -14.37 -4.27 19.97
N THR A 287 -14.90 -3.33 20.75
CA THR A 287 -15.43 -3.59 22.10
C THR A 287 -16.94 -3.82 21.99
N PRO A 288 -17.44 -5.07 21.96
CA PRO A 288 -18.84 -5.34 21.61
C PRO A 288 -19.87 -4.70 22.56
N ASP A 289 -19.51 -4.58 23.84
CA ASP A 289 -20.35 -3.98 24.88
C ASP A 289 -20.52 -2.46 24.73
N GLU A 290 -19.62 -1.81 23.98
CA GLU A 290 -19.64 -0.37 23.69
C GLU A 290 -20.19 -0.06 22.28
N CYS A 291 -20.40 -1.10 21.46
CA CYS A 291 -21.00 -0.95 20.14
C CYS A 291 -22.52 -0.78 20.25
N SER A 292 -23.10 0.09 19.43
CA SER A 292 -24.55 0.35 19.42
C SER A 292 -25.06 0.56 18.01
N TRP A 293 -26.37 0.33 17.80
CA TRP A 293 -27.01 0.66 16.54
C TRP A 293 -28.37 1.33 16.79
N SER A 294 -28.77 2.20 15.87
CA SER A 294 -30.04 2.92 15.93
C SER A 294 -30.61 3.14 14.54
N ILE A 295 -31.92 3.38 14.46
CA ILE A 295 -32.58 3.82 13.23
C ILE A 295 -32.80 5.33 13.35
N VAL A 296 -32.12 6.10 12.51
CA VAL A 296 -32.19 7.55 12.45
C VAL A 296 -33.14 7.96 11.33
N LYS A 297 -33.99 8.94 11.59
CA LYS A 297 -34.85 9.56 10.58
C LYS A 297 -34.25 10.89 10.16
N ASP A 298 -34.02 11.05 8.87
CA ASP A 298 -33.50 12.27 8.28
C ASP A 298 -34.56 13.35 8.09
N ARG A 299 -34.09 14.59 7.90
CA ARG A 299 -34.96 15.75 7.67
C ARG A 299 -35.78 15.65 6.38
N ASP A 300 -35.31 14.87 5.41
CA ASP A 300 -35.99 14.59 4.15
C ASP A 300 -37.06 13.50 4.26
N GLY A 301 -37.23 12.90 5.45
CA GLY A 301 -38.20 11.83 5.71
C GLY A 301 -37.63 10.42 5.56
N SER A 302 -36.45 10.27 4.95
CA SER A 302 -35.79 8.99 4.78
C SER A 302 -35.30 8.42 6.12
N LYS A 303 -35.15 7.09 6.18
CA LYS A 303 -34.60 6.40 7.36
C LYS A 303 -33.28 5.75 7.00
N ARG A 304 -32.36 5.76 7.96
CA ARG A 304 -31.10 5.03 7.88
C ARG A 304 -30.84 4.29 9.17
N LEU A 305 -30.22 3.14 9.09
CA LEU A 305 -29.66 2.45 10.23
C LEU A 305 -28.20 2.88 10.40
N GLU A 306 -27.88 3.33 11.59
CA GLU A 306 -26.56 3.81 11.97
C GLU A 306 -26.00 2.88 13.05
N LEU A 307 -24.93 2.16 12.72
CA LEU A 307 -24.20 1.25 13.61
C LEU A 307 -22.88 1.91 13.97
N THR A 308 -22.67 2.15 15.26
CA THR A 308 -21.43 2.66 15.81
C THR A 308 -20.67 1.53 16.48
N LEU A 309 -19.44 1.28 16.01
CA LEU A 309 -18.52 0.30 16.54
C LEU A 309 -17.36 1.01 17.24
N THR A 310 -17.16 0.73 18.52
CA THR A 310 -16.03 1.26 19.27
C THR A 310 -14.82 0.35 19.09
N LYS A 311 -13.70 0.92 18.64
CA LYS A 311 -12.46 0.19 18.35
C LYS A 311 -11.83 -0.32 19.63
N GLY A 312 -11.39 -1.58 19.64
CA GLY A 312 -10.63 -2.15 20.76
C GLY A 312 -9.20 -1.64 20.87
N LYS A 313 -8.69 -0.95 19.84
CA LYS A 313 -7.37 -0.30 19.81
C LYS A 313 -7.46 1.05 19.12
N ALA A 314 -6.78 2.06 19.65
CA ALA A 314 -6.64 3.38 19.04
C ALA A 314 -5.78 3.30 17.76
N MET A 315 -6.41 2.94 16.65
CA MET A 315 -5.81 2.87 15.32
C MET A 315 -6.78 3.29 14.23
N ARG A 316 -6.24 3.80 13.11
CA ARG A 316 -7.03 4.11 11.92
C ARG A 316 -7.26 2.83 11.11
N TRP A 317 -8.50 2.59 10.72
CA TRP A 317 -8.91 1.44 9.92
C TRP A 317 -8.76 1.78 8.43
N PRO A 318 -7.85 1.12 7.68
CA PRO A 318 -7.73 1.31 6.23
C PRO A 318 -8.91 0.72 5.45
N CYS A 319 -9.71 -0.15 6.06
CA CYS A 319 -10.88 -0.79 5.49
C CYS A 319 -11.90 -1.10 6.61
N PHE A 320 -13.15 -1.37 6.26
CA PHE A 320 -14.17 -1.78 7.22
C PHE A 320 -14.03 -3.26 7.58
N THR A 321 -14.01 -4.10 6.54
CA THR A 321 -13.76 -5.54 6.62
C THR A 321 -12.51 -5.90 5.84
N ARG A 322 -11.80 -6.94 6.27
CA ARG A 322 -10.57 -7.43 5.63
C ARG A 322 -10.79 -7.98 4.22
N MET A 323 -12.02 -8.41 3.93
CA MET A 323 -12.48 -8.83 2.60
C MET A 323 -13.81 -8.11 2.31
N ASN A 324 -13.97 -7.59 1.09
CA ASN A 324 -15.17 -6.87 0.63
C ASN A 324 -15.50 -5.59 1.40
N SER A 325 -14.54 -4.68 1.55
CA SER A 325 -14.80 -3.36 2.13
C SER A 325 -15.29 -2.37 1.07
N ALA A 326 -16.44 -1.74 1.30
CA ALA A 326 -16.79 -0.48 0.65
C ALA A 326 -15.70 0.58 0.91
N PRO A 327 -15.52 1.60 0.05
CA PRO A 327 -14.63 2.71 0.34
C PRO A 327 -15.13 3.53 1.55
N GLU A 328 -14.20 4.08 2.33
CA GLU A 328 -14.53 4.99 3.44
C GLU A 328 -15.22 6.24 2.90
N THR A 329 -16.43 6.50 3.38
CA THR A 329 -17.18 7.73 3.12
C THR A 329 -16.77 8.78 4.14
N LYS A 330 -16.27 9.93 3.67
CA LYS A 330 -16.06 11.09 4.55
C LYS A 330 -17.42 11.70 4.88
N GLN A 331 -17.74 11.81 6.18
CA GLN A 331 -18.87 12.63 6.65
C GLN A 331 -18.57 14.11 6.44
#